data_AF-A0AAE1FCY0-F1
#
_entry.id   AF-A0AAE1FCY0-F1
#
_cell.length_a   1.000
_cell.length_b   1.000
_cell.length_c   1.000
_cell.angle_alpha   90.00
_cell.angle_beta   90.00
_cell.angle_gamma   90.00
#
_symmetry.space_group_name_H-M   'P 1'
#
loop_
_entity.id
_entity.type
_entity.pdbx_description
1 polymer ?
#
loop_
_entity_poly.entity_id
_entity_poly.type
_entity_poly.pdbx_seq_one_letter_code
_entity_poly.pdbx_strand_id
1 'polypeptide(L)'
;MQRYSLVRESGEKWRRWQLVIRHSRPDDKGQYRCQVSTQPPMVLVVSLNVTVPVARVVDERGGRVREKHYNSGSRIELTCLIEQVPFPHGPVTWRRGPATLTYNTSRGGISVRGYEEAGFIRSRLYVADASPADSGLYSCWYDNITSDTVTVHVIAGENSAAMQHDALPGSPGGGSNSASSPSHIITYSSNLTYFYLLFTLVNTYSELQQVVNSTVRKTANTLSVRVWCRVMDVLVRRSRGEIIIR
;
A
#
# COMPACT_ATOMS: atom_id res chain seq x y z
N MET A 1 -23.68 -22.50 -2.23
CA MET A 1 -23.27 -21.57 -1.16
C MET A 1 -23.58 -20.14 -1.56
N GLN A 2 -24.24 -19.37 -0.70
CA GLN A 2 -24.60 -17.97 -0.98
C GLN A 2 -23.36 -17.07 -0.81
N ARG A 3 -23.00 -16.31 -1.85
CA ARG A 3 -21.82 -15.41 -1.86
C ARG A 3 -22.01 -14.15 -1.00
N TYR A 4 -23.25 -13.72 -0.82
CA TYR A 4 -23.61 -12.52 -0.07
C TYR A 4 -24.45 -12.93 1.15
N SER A 5 -24.10 -12.42 2.32
CA SER A 5 -24.84 -12.70 3.56
C SER A 5 -24.79 -11.50 4.49
N LEU A 6 -25.87 -11.26 5.24
CA LEU A 6 -25.87 -10.33 6.36
C LEU A 6 -25.54 -11.07 7.65
N VAL A 7 -24.54 -10.57 8.36
CA VAL A 7 -24.18 -11.03 9.70
C VAL A 7 -24.57 -9.95 10.69
N ARG A 8 -25.33 -10.31 11.71
CA ARG A 8 -25.68 -9.42 12.81
C ARG A 8 -24.67 -9.60 13.94
N GLU A 9 -24.04 -8.51 14.35
CA GLU A 9 -23.22 -8.44 15.54
C GLU A 9 -24.00 -7.65 16.60
N SER A 10 -24.26 -8.27 17.75
CA SER A 10 -24.96 -7.64 18.88
C SER A 10 -24.05 -7.60 20.10
N GLY A 11 -23.79 -6.40 20.61
CA GLY A 11 -23.31 -6.19 21.98
C GLY A 11 -24.48 -5.84 22.89
N GLU A 12 -24.26 -5.80 24.21
CA GLU A 12 -25.31 -5.51 25.22
C GLU A 12 -26.09 -4.21 24.95
N LYS A 13 -25.54 -3.25 24.18
CA LYS A 13 -26.15 -1.92 23.94
C LYS A 13 -26.25 -1.49 22.46
N TRP A 14 -25.82 -2.31 21.49
CA TRP A 14 -25.87 -1.94 20.07
C TRP A 14 -25.97 -3.13 19.12
N ARG A 15 -26.68 -2.92 18.02
CA ARG A 15 -26.79 -3.85 16.89
C ARG A 15 -26.02 -3.28 15.70
N ARG A 16 -25.11 -4.07 15.14
CA ARG A 16 -24.40 -3.80 13.90
C ARG A 16 -24.74 -4.86 12.87
N TRP A 17 -25.03 -4.43 11.66
CA TRP A 17 -25.18 -5.33 10.51
C TRP A 17 -23.93 -5.26 9.66
N GLN A 18 -23.52 -6.42 9.17
CA GLN A 18 -22.33 -6.57 8.37
C GLN A 18 -22.68 -7.31 7.08
N LEU A 19 -22.59 -6.64 5.94
CA LEU A 19 -22.61 -7.33 4.65
C LEU A 19 -21.29 -8.07 4.49
N VAL A 20 -21.38 -9.38 4.29
CA VAL A 20 -20.26 -10.26 3.96
C VAL A 20 -20.35 -10.67 2.50
N ILE A 21 -19.30 -10.37 1.74
CA ILE A 21 -19.13 -10.83 0.36
C ILE A 21 -17.98 -11.86 0.36
N ARG A 22 -18.29 -13.12 0.08
CA ARG A 22 -17.30 -14.20 -0.01
C ARG A 22 -16.70 -14.26 -1.41
N HIS A 23 -15.37 -14.37 -1.48
CA HIS A 23 -14.60 -14.42 -2.73
C HIS A 23 -14.87 -13.21 -3.64
N SER A 24 -14.51 -12.03 -3.16
CA SER A 24 -14.75 -10.76 -3.86
C SER A 24 -14.16 -10.74 -5.27
N ARG A 25 -14.87 -10.12 -6.21
CA ARG A 25 -14.44 -9.92 -7.60
C ARG A 25 -14.35 -8.43 -7.90
N PRO A 26 -13.58 -8.01 -8.93
CA PRO A 26 -13.58 -6.62 -9.38
C PRO A 26 -14.98 -6.08 -9.68
N ASP A 27 -15.88 -6.95 -10.16
CA ASP A 27 -17.28 -6.61 -10.44
C ASP A 27 -18.15 -6.42 -9.20
N ASP A 28 -17.67 -6.73 -7.99
CA ASP A 28 -18.36 -6.37 -6.74
C ASP A 28 -18.14 -4.89 -6.40
N LYS A 29 -17.26 -4.17 -7.12
CA LYS A 29 -17.06 -2.73 -6.89
C LYS A 29 -18.35 -1.94 -7.09
N GLY A 30 -18.57 -0.92 -6.27
CA GLY A 30 -19.70 -0.02 -6.40
C GLY A 30 -20.20 0.53 -5.08
N GLN A 31 -21.32 1.25 -5.16
CA GLN A 31 -21.98 1.81 -3.99
C GLN A 31 -22.96 0.81 -3.39
N TYR A 32 -22.77 0.58 -2.10
CA TYR A 32 -23.65 -0.18 -1.23
C TYR A 32 -24.37 0.79 -0.31
N ARG A 33 -25.69 0.64 -0.21
CA ARG A 33 -26.52 1.49 0.64
C ARG A 33 -27.05 0.67 1.79
N CYS A 34 -26.85 1.17 3.00
CA CYS A 34 -27.54 0.69 4.19
C CYS A 34 -28.68 1.65 4.49
N GLN A 35 -29.90 1.16 4.35
CA GLN A 35 -31.10 1.95 4.58
C GLN A 35 -31.81 1.46 5.84
N VAL A 36 -32.23 2.41 6.67
CA VAL A 36 -33.07 2.20 7.85
C VAL A 36 -34.47 2.69 7.56
N SER A 37 -35.48 1.93 8.00
CA SER A 37 -36.90 2.24 7.83
C SER A 37 -37.41 3.32 8.81
N THR A 38 -36.70 4.44 8.91
CA THR A 38 -37.17 5.65 9.62
C THR A 38 -38.01 6.54 8.71
N GLN A 39 -38.71 7.53 9.27
CA GLN A 39 -39.39 8.57 8.49
C GLN A 39 -38.81 9.96 8.84
N PRO A 40 -38.04 10.60 7.95
CA PRO A 40 -37.61 10.12 6.63
C PRO A 40 -36.57 8.98 6.70
N PRO A 41 -36.40 8.16 5.63
CA PRO A 41 -35.44 7.07 5.62
C PRO A 41 -34.00 7.56 5.77
N MET A 42 -33.30 7.02 6.76
CA MET A 42 -31.87 7.27 6.94
C MET A 42 -31.07 6.31 6.06
N VAL A 43 -30.12 6.84 5.28
CA VAL A 43 -29.31 6.07 4.34
C VAL A 43 -27.83 6.35 4.55
N LEU A 44 -27.06 5.29 4.77
CA LEU A 44 -25.59 5.32 4.73
C LEU A 44 -25.12 4.75 3.40
N VAL A 45 -24.26 5.48 2.69
CA VAL A 45 -23.64 5.01 1.44
C VAL A 45 -22.20 4.62 1.70
N VAL A 46 -21.84 3.41 1.28
CA VAL A 46 -20.48 2.87 1.36
C VAL A 46 -19.99 2.56 -0.05
N SER A 47 -18.84 3.09 -0.42
CA SER A 47 -18.18 2.80 -1.70
C SER A 47 -17.20 1.64 -1.50
N LEU A 48 -17.52 0.47 -2.06
CA LEU A 48 -16.59 -0.65 -2.11
C LEU A 48 -15.74 -0.54 -3.37
N ASN A 49 -14.42 -0.45 -3.19
CA ASN A 49 -13.45 -0.56 -4.26
C ASN A 49 -12.71 -1.90 -4.14
N VAL A 50 -12.82 -2.74 -5.17
CA VAL A 50 -12.12 -4.03 -5.25
C VAL A 50 -11.00 -3.91 -6.25
N THR A 51 -9.75 -3.98 -5.79
CA THR A 51 -8.55 -3.87 -6.62
C THR A 51 -7.86 -5.21 -6.81
N VAL A 52 -7.15 -5.39 -7.92
CA VAL A 52 -6.29 -6.55 -8.15
C VAL A 52 -4.85 -6.05 -8.14
N PRO A 53 -4.06 -6.34 -7.08
CA PRO A 53 -2.67 -5.96 -7.05
C PRO A 53 -1.89 -6.54 -8.22
N VAL A 54 -0.91 -5.79 -8.71
CA VAL A 54 -0.03 -6.21 -9.80
C VAL A 54 1.41 -6.10 -9.33
N ALA A 55 2.09 -7.24 -9.20
CA ALA A 55 3.51 -7.30 -8.91
C ALA A 55 4.34 -7.18 -10.21
N ARG A 56 5.43 -6.42 -10.15
CA ARG A 56 6.43 -6.33 -11.22
C ARG A 56 7.82 -6.25 -10.63
N VAL A 57 8.73 -7.11 -11.07
CA VAL A 57 10.16 -6.92 -10.81
C VAL A 57 10.66 -5.84 -11.77
N VAL A 58 11.30 -4.81 -11.22
CA VAL A 58 11.68 -3.60 -11.97
C VAL A 58 13.18 -3.27 -11.87
N ASP A 59 13.68 -2.54 -12.87
CA ASP A 59 14.99 -1.91 -12.85
C ASP A 59 14.96 -0.56 -12.12
N GLU A 60 16.08 0.15 -12.15
CA GLU A 60 16.26 1.48 -11.55
C GLU A 60 15.38 2.56 -12.20
N ARG A 61 14.99 2.35 -13.47
CA ARG A 61 14.13 3.25 -14.25
C ARG A 61 12.64 2.90 -14.09
N GLY A 62 12.31 1.83 -13.35
CA GLY A 62 10.95 1.33 -13.17
C GLY A 62 10.45 0.43 -14.30
N GLY A 63 11.30 0.09 -15.27
CA GLY A 63 10.98 -0.84 -16.35
C GLY A 63 10.92 -2.27 -15.84
N ARG A 64 10.02 -3.10 -16.40
CA ARG A 64 9.90 -4.52 -16.00
C ARG A 64 11.12 -5.31 -16.46
N VAL A 65 11.69 -6.11 -15.57
CA VAL A 65 12.89 -6.92 -15.82
C VAL A 65 12.55 -8.41 -15.81
N ARG A 66 13.05 -9.13 -16.82
CA ARG A 66 12.91 -10.60 -16.90
C ARG A 66 14.19 -11.34 -16.58
N GLU A 67 15.33 -10.69 -16.75
CA GLU A 67 16.64 -11.28 -16.59
C GLU A 67 17.61 -10.25 -16.00
N LYS A 68 18.44 -10.67 -15.04
CA LYS A 68 19.54 -9.88 -14.51
C LYS A 68 20.81 -10.71 -14.43
N HIS A 69 21.93 -10.06 -14.72
CA HIS A 69 23.26 -10.64 -14.65
C HIS A 69 24.05 -9.96 -13.53
N TYR A 70 24.78 -10.77 -12.77
CA TYR A 70 25.64 -10.35 -11.67
C TYR A 70 26.98 -11.04 -11.78
N ASN A 71 28.04 -10.39 -11.31
CA ASN A 71 29.35 -11.02 -11.21
C ASN A 71 29.49 -11.74 -9.88
N SER A 72 30.27 -12.81 -9.85
CA SER A 72 30.65 -13.47 -8.59
C SER A 72 31.31 -12.46 -7.63
N GLY A 73 30.95 -12.53 -6.34
CA GLY A 73 31.39 -11.61 -5.29
C GLY A 73 30.61 -10.28 -5.23
N SER A 74 29.75 -9.99 -6.21
CA SER A 74 28.91 -8.77 -6.19
C SER A 74 27.66 -8.94 -5.31
N ARG A 75 26.88 -7.86 -5.14
CA ARG A 75 25.60 -7.87 -4.42
C ARG A 75 24.44 -7.95 -5.41
N ILE A 76 23.61 -8.98 -5.28
CA ILE A 76 22.33 -9.08 -5.98
C ILE A 76 21.35 -8.08 -5.34
N GLU A 77 20.72 -7.25 -6.19
CA GLU A 77 19.66 -6.32 -5.80
C GLU A 77 18.48 -6.40 -6.76
N LEU A 78 17.36 -6.93 -6.24
CA LEU A 78 16.10 -7.00 -6.96
C LEU A 78 15.08 -6.08 -6.32
N THR A 79 14.39 -5.28 -7.13
CA THR A 79 13.29 -4.44 -6.68
C THR A 79 11.98 -4.95 -7.25
N CYS A 80 10.98 -5.16 -6.39
CA CYS A 80 9.62 -5.49 -6.79
C CYS A 80 8.68 -4.34 -6.42
N LEU A 81 7.94 -3.86 -7.41
CA LEU A 81 6.89 -2.87 -7.27
C LEU A 81 5.54 -3.57 -7.35
N ILE A 82 4.70 -3.40 -6.34
CA ILE A 82 3.36 -3.95 -6.28
C ILE A 82 2.38 -2.79 -6.23
N GLU A 83 1.56 -2.63 -7.26
CA GLU A 83 0.60 -1.53 -7.39
C GLU A 83 -0.82 -1.96 -7.01
N GLN A 84 -1.72 -0.99 -6.81
CA GLN A 84 -3.14 -1.20 -6.49
C GLN A 84 -3.38 -1.98 -5.19
N VAL A 85 -2.49 -1.76 -4.22
CA VAL A 85 -2.48 -2.42 -2.93
C VAL A 85 -3.45 -1.71 -1.98
N PRO A 86 -4.47 -2.39 -1.43
CA PRO A 86 -5.33 -1.79 -0.42
C PRO A 86 -4.60 -1.66 0.92
N PHE A 87 -5.11 -0.79 1.79
CA PHE A 87 -4.69 -0.66 3.18
C PHE A 87 -5.63 -1.43 4.12
N PRO A 88 -5.14 -2.11 5.18
CA PRO A 88 -3.72 -2.33 5.49
C PRO A 88 -3.06 -3.28 4.47
N HIS A 89 -1.76 -3.10 4.28
CA HIS A 89 -0.98 -3.89 3.34
C HIS A 89 -0.77 -5.33 3.85
N GLY A 90 -0.97 -6.32 2.98
CA GLY A 90 -0.56 -7.70 3.20
C GLY A 90 0.96 -7.92 3.08
N PRO A 91 1.45 -9.12 3.42
CA PRO A 91 2.87 -9.45 3.41
C PRO A 91 3.43 -9.60 1.98
N VAL A 92 4.70 -9.19 1.81
CA VAL A 92 5.49 -9.46 0.60
C VAL A 92 6.55 -10.51 0.92
N THR A 93 6.63 -11.54 0.08
CA THR A 93 7.57 -12.66 0.25
C THR A 93 8.43 -12.80 -1.00
N TRP A 94 9.75 -12.97 -0.81
CA TRP A 94 10.65 -13.36 -1.89
C TRP A 94 10.92 -14.86 -1.86
N ARG A 95 10.99 -15.48 -3.04
CA ARG A 95 11.30 -16.90 -3.19
C ARG A 95 12.36 -17.11 -4.26
N ARG A 96 13.23 -18.10 -4.05
CA ARG A 96 14.20 -18.59 -5.05
C ARG A 96 13.84 -20.04 -5.37
N GLY A 97 13.31 -20.28 -6.58
CA GLY A 97 12.64 -21.54 -6.90
C GLY A 97 11.55 -21.87 -5.87
N PRO A 98 11.56 -23.05 -5.24
CA PRO A 98 10.58 -23.41 -4.22
C PRO A 98 10.85 -22.82 -2.82
N ALA A 99 12.05 -22.29 -2.57
CA ALA A 99 12.48 -21.87 -1.24
C ALA A 99 12.09 -20.41 -0.95
N THR A 100 11.43 -20.18 0.17
CA THR A 100 11.17 -18.82 0.69
C THR A 100 12.44 -18.24 1.27
N LEU A 101 12.77 -17.01 0.86
CA LEU A 101 13.90 -16.26 1.40
C LEU A 101 13.42 -15.49 2.65
N THR A 102 14.14 -15.63 3.75
CA THR A 102 13.85 -14.95 5.02
C THR A 102 14.75 -13.74 5.23
N TYR A 103 14.40 -12.86 6.17
CA TYR A 103 15.22 -11.69 6.54
C TYR A 103 16.62 -12.08 7.06
N ASN A 104 16.73 -13.26 7.68
CA ASN A 104 17.95 -13.77 8.29
C ASN A 104 18.71 -14.69 7.33
N THR A 105 19.07 -14.20 6.14
CA THR A 105 20.14 -14.86 5.38
C THR A 105 21.45 -14.30 5.91
N SER A 106 22.37 -15.15 6.36
CA SER A 106 23.70 -14.72 6.87
C SER A 106 24.50 -13.86 5.87
N ARG A 107 24.05 -13.83 4.60
CA ARG A 107 24.63 -13.11 3.48
C ARG A 107 23.72 -11.98 2.95
N GLY A 108 22.63 -11.58 3.62
CA GLY A 108 21.73 -10.55 3.06
C GLY A 108 20.39 -10.40 3.78
N GLY A 109 19.47 -9.62 3.20
CA GLY A 109 18.20 -9.32 3.87
C GLY A 109 17.13 -8.80 2.92
N ILE A 110 15.88 -8.79 3.40
CA ILE A 110 14.71 -8.31 2.66
C ILE A 110 14.24 -6.99 3.29
N SER A 111 14.11 -5.95 2.48
CA SER A 111 13.50 -4.68 2.87
C SER A 111 12.13 -4.56 2.20
N VAL A 112 11.11 -4.20 2.97
CA VAL A 112 9.75 -3.95 2.48
C VAL A 112 9.33 -2.55 2.91
N ARG A 113 8.98 -1.70 1.95
CA ARG A 113 8.46 -0.36 2.21
C ARG A 113 7.10 -0.19 1.54
N GLY A 114 6.04 -0.10 2.33
CA GLY A 114 4.70 0.29 1.87
C GLY A 114 4.54 1.81 1.90
N TYR A 115 3.74 2.34 0.98
CA TYR A 115 3.34 3.75 0.97
C TYR A 115 1.82 3.85 1.02
N GLU A 116 1.28 4.17 2.20
CA GLU A 116 -0.16 4.13 2.49
C GLU A 116 -0.98 5.04 1.56
N GLU A 117 -0.52 6.28 1.38
CA GLU A 117 -1.20 7.28 0.54
C GLU A 117 -1.12 6.96 -0.96
N ALA A 118 -0.08 6.23 -1.37
CA ALA A 118 0.20 5.97 -2.78
C ALA A 118 -0.32 4.60 -3.28
N GLY A 119 -0.80 3.73 -2.39
CA GLY A 119 -1.42 2.45 -2.79
C GLY A 119 -0.47 1.48 -3.48
N PHE A 120 0.84 1.56 -3.19
CA PHE A 120 1.84 0.66 -3.72
C PHE A 120 2.83 0.20 -2.63
N ILE A 121 3.45 -0.96 -2.85
CA ILE A 121 4.56 -1.47 -2.04
C ILE A 121 5.80 -1.56 -2.92
N ARG A 122 6.94 -1.12 -2.38
CA ARG A 122 8.26 -1.34 -2.97
C ARG A 122 9.05 -2.25 -2.03
N SER A 123 9.33 -3.47 -2.48
CA SER A 123 10.19 -4.42 -1.77
C SER A 123 11.52 -4.58 -2.49
N ARG A 124 12.60 -4.66 -1.72
CA ARG A 124 13.95 -4.91 -2.21
C ARG A 124 14.55 -6.13 -1.54
N LEU A 125 15.10 -7.03 -2.36
CA LEU A 125 15.86 -8.19 -1.92
C LEU A 125 17.35 -7.93 -2.13
N TYR A 126 18.15 -8.26 -1.12
CA TYR A 126 19.59 -8.15 -1.16
C TYR A 126 20.26 -9.49 -0.83
N VAL A 127 21.20 -9.92 -1.68
CA VAL A 127 22.07 -11.08 -1.43
C VAL A 127 23.52 -10.65 -1.71
N ALA A 128 24.37 -10.67 -0.69
CA ALA A 128 25.79 -10.34 -0.76
C ALA A 128 26.62 -11.56 -1.19
N ASP A 129 27.86 -11.27 -1.61
CA ASP A 129 28.86 -12.25 -2.02
C ASP A 129 28.34 -13.25 -3.06
N ALA A 130 27.66 -12.76 -4.10
CA ALA A 130 26.97 -13.60 -5.08
C ALA A 130 27.87 -14.70 -5.63
N SER A 131 27.36 -15.93 -5.70
CA SER A 131 28.06 -17.09 -6.26
C SER A 131 27.25 -17.68 -7.43
N PRO A 132 27.87 -18.45 -8.34
CA PRO A 132 27.14 -19.15 -9.40
C PRO A 132 25.95 -19.98 -8.89
N ALA A 133 26.05 -20.51 -7.66
CA ALA A 133 24.98 -21.27 -6.99
C ALA A 133 23.77 -20.43 -6.57
N ASP A 134 23.89 -19.10 -6.54
CA ASP A 134 22.78 -18.18 -6.27
C ASP A 134 21.92 -17.95 -7.53
N SER A 135 22.40 -18.32 -8.72
CA SER A 135 21.64 -18.24 -9.96
C SER A 135 20.31 -19.01 -9.89
N GLY A 136 19.29 -18.51 -10.60
CA GLY A 136 17.99 -19.17 -10.71
C GLY A 136 16.83 -18.19 -10.80
N LEU A 137 15.63 -18.73 -10.57
CA LEU A 137 14.38 -17.97 -10.64
C LEU A 137 14.05 -17.34 -9.29
N TYR A 138 14.02 -16.01 -9.25
CA TYR A 138 13.59 -15.23 -8.11
C TYR A 138 12.19 -14.70 -8.35
N SER A 139 11.29 -14.90 -7.40
CA SER A 139 9.91 -14.42 -7.49
C SER A 139 9.53 -13.59 -6.27
N CYS A 140 8.90 -12.44 -6.51
CA CYS A 140 8.25 -11.66 -5.46
C CYS A 140 6.75 -11.98 -5.44
N TRP A 141 6.23 -12.26 -4.26
CA TRP A 141 4.84 -12.64 -4.03
C TRP A 141 4.19 -11.63 -3.10
N TYR A 142 3.01 -11.16 -3.49
CA TYR A 142 2.11 -10.44 -2.60
C TYR A 142 0.98 -11.36 -2.17
N ASP A 143 1.07 -11.85 -0.93
CA ASP A 143 0.21 -12.91 -0.40
C ASP A 143 0.12 -14.08 -1.43
N ASN A 144 -1.07 -14.64 -1.66
CA ASN A 144 -1.36 -15.57 -2.74
C ASN A 144 -2.17 -14.93 -3.89
N ILE A 145 -1.96 -13.64 -4.15
CA ILE A 145 -2.80 -12.86 -5.08
C ILE A 145 -2.06 -12.58 -6.40
N THR A 146 -0.82 -12.11 -6.31
CA THR A 146 -0.02 -11.74 -7.49
C THR A 146 1.45 -12.02 -7.24
N SER A 147 2.19 -12.31 -8.30
CA SER A 147 3.63 -12.47 -8.27
C SER A 147 4.26 -12.08 -9.61
N ASP A 148 5.55 -11.75 -9.57
CA ASP A 148 6.37 -11.63 -10.76
C ASP A 148 7.72 -12.31 -10.55
N THR A 149 8.31 -12.81 -11.63
CA THR A 149 9.53 -13.63 -11.61
C THR A 149 10.59 -13.04 -12.52
N VAL A 150 11.83 -13.06 -12.05
CA VAL A 150 13.04 -12.67 -12.77
C VAL A 150 14.06 -13.81 -12.72
N THR A 151 14.73 -14.05 -13.83
CA THR A 151 15.86 -14.98 -13.90
C THR A 151 17.14 -14.24 -13.51
N VAL A 152 17.91 -14.80 -12.59
CA VAL A 152 19.20 -14.24 -12.16
C VAL A 152 20.32 -15.18 -12.60
N HIS A 153 21.31 -14.60 -13.26
CA HIS A 153 22.52 -15.28 -13.68
C HIS A 153 23.72 -14.67 -12.96
N VAL A 154 24.43 -15.49 -12.18
CA VAL A 154 25.68 -15.08 -11.56
C VAL A 154 26.83 -15.69 -12.36
N ILE A 155 27.62 -14.82 -12.98
CA ILE A 155 28.75 -15.17 -13.84
C ILE A 155 29.97 -15.40 -12.94
N ALA A 156 30.59 -16.58 -13.04
CA ALA A 156 31.85 -16.86 -12.35
C ALA A 156 32.90 -15.85 -12.85
N GLY A 157 33.57 -15.18 -11.92
CA GLY A 157 34.66 -14.27 -12.30
C GLY A 157 35.83 -15.07 -12.88
N GLU A 158 36.26 -14.72 -14.08
CA GLU A 158 37.68 -14.88 -14.43
C GLU A 158 38.46 -13.83 -13.64
N ASN A 159 39.64 -14.18 -13.13
CA ASN A 159 40.54 -13.26 -12.43
C ASN A 159 40.80 -12.01 -13.29
N SER A 160 40.03 -10.95 -13.09
CA SER A 160 40.32 -9.63 -13.63
C SER A 160 41.46 -9.06 -12.79
N ALA A 161 42.67 -9.23 -13.31
CA ALA A 161 43.88 -8.61 -12.80
C ALA A 161 43.64 -7.12 -12.54
N ALA A 162 44.10 -6.67 -11.38
CA ALA A 162 44.08 -5.30 -10.94
C ALA A 162 44.72 -4.37 -11.99
N MET A 163 44.03 -3.28 -12.36
CA MET A 163 44.70 -2.08 -12.84
C MET A 163 44.71 -1.06 -11.72
N GLN A 164 45.90 -0.92 -11.18
CA GLN A 164 46.36 0.02 -10.17
C GLN A 164 46.51 1.40 -10.82
N HIS A 165 46.04 2.46 -10.17
CA HIS A 165 46.64 3.79 -10.32
C HIS A 165 46.62 4.51 -8.96
N ASP A 166 47.83 4.55 -8.40
CA ASP A 166 48.46 5.43 -7.42
C ASP A 166 47.67 6.52 -6.70
N ALA A 167 47.85 6.52 -5.37
CA ALA A 167 47.67 7.65 -4.46
C ALA A 167 48.86 8.63 -4.60
N LEU A 168 48.74 9.94 -4.35
CA LEU A 168 48.73 10.65 -3.06
C LEU A 168 48.68 12.21 -3.35
N PRO A 169 48.98 13.14 -2.40
CA PRO A 169 48.06 13.73 -1.42
C PRO A 169 48.07 15.29 -1.44
N GLY A 170 47.15 15.95 -0.74
CA GLY A 170 47.30 17.40 -0.46
C GLY A 170 46.12 18.06 0.27
N SER A 171 46.35 18.48 1.51
CA SER A 171 45.59 19.47 2.30
C SER A 171 46.60 20.58 2.71
N PRO A 172 46.28 21.69 3.43
CA PRO A 172 45.00 22.22 3.92
C PRO A 172 44.85 23.77 3.80
N GLY A 173 43.71 24.33 4.24
CA GLY A 173 43.51 25.75 4.60
C GLY A 173 42.06 26.20 4.35
N GLY A 174 41.34 26.96 5.17
CA GLY A 174 41.59 27.73 6.39
C GLY A 174 40.58 28.90 6.45
N GLY A 175 39.99 29.18 7.62
CA GLY A 175 39.18 30.39 7.93
C GLY A 175 37.66 30.24 7.73
N SER A 176 36.74 30.33 8.70
CA SER A 176 36.43 31.27 9.82
C SER A 176 35.23 32.20 9.52
N ASN A 177 34.13 31.94 10.22
CA ASN A 177 33.04 32.79 10.75
C ASN A 177 32.67 34.13 10.08
N SER A 178 31.37 34.35 9.83
CA SER A 178 30.53 35.25 10.66
C SER A 178 29.10 35.34 10.12
N ALA A 179 28.16 35.39 11.07
CA ALA A 179 26.73 35.55 10.86
C ALA A 179 26.36 37.03 10.68
N SER A 180 25.33 37.30 9.89
CA SER A 180 24.54 38.53 9.99
C SER A 180 23.09 38.26 9.61
N SER A 181 22.19 38.55 10.55
CA SER A 181 20.75 38.67 10.34
C SER A 181 20.39 40.14 10.09
N PRO A 182 19.34 40.41 9.31
CA PRO A 182 18.51 41.58 9.53
C PRO A 182 17.08 41.17 9.89
N SER A 183 16.58 41.80 10.95
CA SER A 183 15.21 41.74 11.46
C SER A 183 14.29 42.67 10.66
N HIS A 184 13.15 42.14 10.18
CA HIS A 184 12.02 42.95 9.72
C HIS A 184 10.79 42.68 10.60
N ILE A 185 10.19 43.77 11.11
CA ILE A 185 8.91 43.79 11.83
C ILE A 185 7.81 43.98 10.79
N ILE A 186 6.82 43.07 10.76
CA ILE A 186 5.57 43.25 10.03
C ILE A 186 4.44 43.34 11.05
N THR A 187 3.77 44.49 11.08
CA THR A 187 2.53 44.76 11.81
C THR A 187 1.35 44.18 11.03
N TYR A 188 0.58 43.28 11.64
CA TYR A 188 -0.70 42.79 11.10
C TYR A 188 -1.87 43.43 11.85
N SER A 189 -2.73 44.14 11.14
CA SER A 189 -4.02 44.63 11.65
C SER A 189 -5.11 43.55 11.48
N SER A 190 -5.98 43.51 12.48
CA SER A 190 -6.98 42.49 12.77
C SER A 190 -8.10 42.37 11.74
N ASN A 191 -8.30 41.16 11.20
CA ASN A 191 -9.54 40.69 10.56
C ASN A 191 -10.00 39.34 11.15
N LEU A 192 -9.77 39.14 12.45
CA LEU A 192 -10.08 37.87 13.14
C LEU A 192 -11.59 37.60 13.23
N THR A 193 -12.43 38.64 13.40
CA THR A 193 -13.88 38.46 13.57
C THR A 193 -14.58 37.92 12.32
N TYR A 194 -14.17 38.35 11.13
CA TYR A 194 -14.73 37.86 9.86
C TYR A 194 -14.32 36.40 9.60
N PHE A 195 -13.08 36.04 9.96
CA PHE A 195 -12.58 34.68 9.84
C PHE A 195 -13.30 33.73 10.82
N TYR A 196 -13.55 34.16 12.07
CA TYR A 196 -14.30 33.37 13.04
C TYR A 196 -15.75 33.12 12.59
N LEU A 197 -16.45 34.11 12.02
CA LEU A 197 -17.81 33.93 11.52
C LEU A 197 -17.90 33.02 10.28
N LEU A 198 -16.93 33.11 9.36
CA LEU A 198 -16.83 32.15 8.25
C LEU A 198 -16.46 30.74 8.74
N PHE A 199 -15.56 30.64 9.73
CA PHE A 199 -15.15 29.36 10.30
C PHE A 199 -16.30 28.68 11.05
N THR A 200 -17.14 29.44 11.77
CA THR A 200 -18.35 28.89 12.41
C THR A 200 -19.44 28.54 11.41
N LEU A 201 -19.64 29.32 10.33
CA LEU A 201 -20.55 28.96 9.24
C LEU A 201 -20.11 27.72 8.45
N VAL A 202 -18.81 27.57 8.16
CA VAL A 202 -18.27 26.36 7.51
C VAL A 202 -18.38 25.13 8.42
N ASN A 203 -18.13 25.29 9.73
CA ASN A 203 -18.29 24.18 10.68
C ASN A 203 -19.76 23.83 10.96
N THR A 204 -20.67 24.80 11.01
CA THR A 204 -22.11 24.50 11.15
C THR A 204 -22.71 23.91 9.87
N TYR A 205 -22.21 24.29 8.69
CA TYR A 205 -22.56 23.62 7.44
C TYR A 205 -22.00 22.18 7.38
N SER A 206 -20.82 21.92 7.95
CA SER A 206 -20.25 20.57 8.01
C SER A 206 -20.98 19.65 9.01
N GLU A 207 -21.66 20.19 10.02
CA GLU A 207 -22.44 19.38 10.99
C GLU A 207 -23.79 18.86 10.45
N LEU A 208 -24.33 19.40 9.35
CA LEU A 208 -25.59 18.93 8.76
C LEU A 208 -25.45 17.81 7.70
N GLN A 209 -24.23 17.31 7.44
CA GLN A 209 -23.97 16.24 6.45
C GLN A 209 -23.13 15.06 6.99
N GLN A 210 -23.38 14.59 8.22
CA GLN A 210 -22.79 13.31 8.66
C GLN A 210 -23.53 12.08 8.10
N VAL A 211 -23.57 11.96 6.77
CA VAL A 211 -23.52 10.65 6.11
C VAL A 211 -22.05 10.45 5.74
N VAL A 212 -21.27 9.85 6.64
CA VAL A 212 -19.85 9.57 6.36
C VAL A 212 -19.79 8.58 5.21
N ASN A 213 -19.56 9.08 4.00
CA ASN A 213 -19.28 8.26 2.83
C ASN A 213 -17.95 7.55 3.07
N SER A 214 -18.02 6.31 3.52
CA SER A 214 -16.82 5.50 3.72
C SER A 214 -16.44 4.82 2.41
N THR A 215 -15.16 4.90 2.06
CA THR A 215 -14.60 4.09 0.97
C THR A 215 -13.83 2.94 1.58
N VAL A 216 -14.28 1.71 1.30
CA VAL A 216 -13.60 0.49 1.72
C VAL A 216 -12.83 -0.06 0.53
N ARG A 217 -11.50 -0.21 0.68
CA ARG A 217 -10.65 -0.83 -0.34
C ARG A 217 -10.31 -2.26 0.09
N LYS A 218 -10.50 -3.22 -0.81
CA LYS A 218 -10.16 -4.64 -0.59
C LYS A 218 -9.57 -5.26 -1.86
N THR A 219 -8.76 -6.29 -1.70
CA THR A 219 -8.24 -7.05 -2.83
C THR A 219 -9.33 -7.98 -3.38
N ALA A 220 -9.28 -8.23 -4.69
CA ALA A 220 -9.99 -9.34 -5.29
C ALA A 220 -9.51 -10.66 -4.67
N ASN A 221 -10.41 -11.64 -4.60
CA ASN A 221 -10.19 -12.96 -4.00
C ASN A 221 -9.96 -12.96 -2.49
N THR A 222 -10.21 -11.85 -1.79
CA THR A 222 -10.28 -11.87 -0.33
C THR A 222 -11.36 -12.87 0.12
N LEU A 223 -11.06 -13.68 1.13
CA LEU A 223 -12.00 -14.66 1.71
C LEU A 223 -13.35 -14.04 2.08
N SER A 224 -13.31 -12.85 2.68
CA SER A 224 -14.51 -12.07 3.00
C SER A 224 -14.25 -10.57 2.97
N VAL A 225 -15.09 -9.83 2.26
CA VAL A 225 -15.22 -8.37 2.40
C VAL A 225 -16.36 -8.07 3.37
N ARG A 226 -16.13 -7.12 4.27
CA ARG A 226 -17.09 -6.72 5.31
C ARG A 226 -17.45 -5.25 5.15
N VAL A 227 -18.74 -4.94 5.05
CA VAL A 227 -19.26 -3.57 5.08
C VAL A 227 -20.15 -3.42 6.30
N TRP A 228 -19.84 -2.45 7.16
CA TRP A 228 -20.48 -2.27 8.46
C TRP A 228 -21.56 -1.20 8.42
N CYS A 229 -22.69 -1.50 9.05
CA CYS A 229 -23.81 -0.59 9.23
C CYS A 229 -24.28 -0.60 10.68
N ARG A 230 -24.31 0.57 11.31
CA ARG A 230 -24.46 0.73 12.77
C ARG A 230 -25.90 1.10 13.15
N VAL A 231 -26.90 0.32 12.74
CA VAL A 231 -28.32 0.64 13.01
C VAL A 231 -29.20 -0.61 13.08
N MET A 232 -30.40 -0.50 13.65
CA MET A 232 -31.16 -1.67 14.16
C MET A 232 -31.85 -2.53 13.09
N ASP A 233 -32.18 -2.00 11.91
CA ASP A 233 -32.72 -2.76 10.76
C ASP A 233 -32.08 -2.25 9.47
N VAL A 234 -31.49 -3.15 8.67
CA VAL A 234 -30.65 -2.75 7.53
C VAL A 234 -31.07 -3.49 6.28
N LEU A 235 -31.61 -2.73 5.33
CA LEU A 235 -31.72 -3.16 3.95
C LEU A 235 -30.44 -2.77 3.22
N VAL A 236 -29.70 -3.76 2.71
CA VAL A 236 -28.55 -3.51 1.85
C VAL A 236 -28.95 -3.59 0.39
N ARG A 237 -28.61 -2.57 -0.39
CA ARG A 237 -28.83 -2.52 -1.84
C ARG A 237 -27.57 -2.09 -2.58
N ARG A 238 -27.31 -2.72 -3.73
CA ARG A 238 -26.30 -2.27 -4.69
C ARG A 238 -26.98 -1.39 -5.75
N SER A 239 -26.36 -0.27 -6.12
CA SER A 239 -26.94 0.72 -7.02
C SER A 239 -27.20 0.26 -8.47
N ARG A 240 -26.61 -0.86 -8.92
CA ARG A 240 -26.72 -1.39 -10.29
C ARG A 240 -27.13 -2.87 -10.38
N GLY A 241 -27.77 -3.40 -9.34
CA GLY A 241 -28.27 -4.78 -9.32
C GLY A 241 -28.88 -5.14 -7.96
N GLU A 242 -30.02 -5.82 -7.95
CA GLU A 242 -30.70 -6.20 -6.71
C GLU A 242 -29.98 -7.35 -6.01
N ILE A 243 -29.13 -7.00 -5.06
CA ILE A 243 -28.91 -7.84 -3.89
C ILE A 243 -29.70 -7.13 -2.80
N ILE A 244 -30.92 -7.62 -2.53
CA ILE A 244 -31.71 -7.21 -1.37
C ILE A 244 -31.61 -8.36 -0.38
N ILE A 245 -30.91 -8.10 0.72
CA ILE A 245 -30.93 -8.98 1.88
C ILE A 245 -31.76 -8.24 2.93
N ARG A 246 -32.93 -8.80 3.25
CA ARG A 246 -33.82 -8.32 4.32
C ARG A 246 -33.45 -9.00 5.63
#